data_AF-K1XBF8-F1
#
_entry.id   AF-K1XBF8-F1
#
_cell.length_a   1.000
_cell.length_b   1.000
_cell.length_c   1.000
_cell.angle_alpha   90.00
_cell.angle_beta   90.00
_cell.angle_gamma   90.00
#
_symmetry.space_group_name_H-M   'P 1'
#
loop_
_entity.id
_entity.type
_entity.pdbx_description
1 polymer ?
#
loop_
_entity_poly.entity_id
_entity_poly.type
_entity_poly.pdbx_seq_one_letter_code
_entity_poly.pdbx_strand_id
1 'polypeptide(L)'
;DAQRTKKDISTIKELGMRSSAFTKSLVDQKEVEIEYDLINYKNGNKDKYGRTLAYVYFDCDKAPGEYKKYLDFYKKEWKPGKLMLNRLLLQCGYASVYTRFPYKYFDEFRKYDKEAREAKTGLWHTNKDYDKDYTKQDIVGGISLENVYVASKSGKTYHKRDCPHAKKIKEGNVIYFYSLKEAETSKFSKCSKCIE
;
A
#
# COMPACT_ATOMS: atom_id res chain seq x y z
N ASP A 1 -10.13 -3.05 -12.15
CA ASP A 1 -9.20 -1.92 -12.33
C ASP A 1 -8.50 -1.91 -13.69
N ALA A 2 -8.02 -3.05 -14.20
CA ALA A 2 -7.42 -3.15 -15.55
C ALA A 2 -8.31 -2.59 -16.68
N GLN A 3 -9.59 -2.96 -16.70
CA GLN A 3 -10.57 -2.42 -17.66
C GLN A 3 -10.81 -0.91 -17.51
N ARG A 4 -10.57 -0.34 -16.32
CA ARG A 4 -10.76 1.09 -16.02
C ARG A 4 -9.53 1.93 -16.37
N THR A 5 -8.33 1.37 -16.24
CA THR A 5 -7.06 2.10 -16.41
C THR A 5 -6.31 1.77 -17.70
N LYS A 6 -6.77 0.78 -18.48
CA LYS A 6 -6.08 0.24 -19.67
C LYS A 6 -4.64 -0.24 -19.39
N LYS A 7 -4.29 -0.49 -18.12
CA LYS A 7 -2.96 -0.97 -17.71
C LYS A 7 -2.92 -2.50 -17.74
N ASP A 8 -1.76 -3.05 -18.07
CA ASP A 8 -1.51 -4.49 -18.02
C ASP A 8 -1.66 -5.04 -16.58
N ILE A 9 -2.08 -6.30 -16.46
CA ILE A 9 -2.30 -6.98 -15.18
C ILE A 9 -1.01 -7.01 -14.35
N SER A 10 0.15 -7.21 -14.98
CA SER A 10 1.45 -7.24 -14.28
C SER A 10 1.76 -5.87 -13.66
N THR A 11 1.49 -4.78 -14.38
CA THR A 11 1.65 -3.41 -13.87
C THR A 11 0.76 -3.20 -12.65
N ILE A 12 -0.50 -3.60 -12.70
CA ILE A 12 -1.43 -3.41 -11.58
C ILE A 12 -0.96 -4.15 -10.33
N LYS A 13 -0.44 -5.37 -10.50
CA LYS A 13 0.14 -6.14 -9.39
C LYS A 13 1.34 -5.44 -8.78
N GLU A 14 2.23 -4.92 -9.62
CA GLU A 14 3.42 -4.19 -9.13
C GLU A 14 3.02 -2.93 -8.37
N LEU A 15 2.07 -2.15 -8.90
CA LEU A 15 1.58 -0.96 -8.20
C LEU A 15 0.93 -1.33 -6.86
N GLY A 16 0.10 -2.38 -6.83
CA GLY A 16 -0.53 -2.86 -5.59
C GLY A 16 0.49 -3.28 -4.53
N MET A 17 1.54 -4.00 -4.94
CA MET A 17 2.62 -4.41 -4.06
C MET A 17 3.39 -3.23 -3.49
N ARG A 18 3.72 -2.23 -4.31
CA ARG A 18 4.41 -1.00 -3.86
C ARG A 18 3.54 -0.21 -2.88
N SER A 19 2.24 -0.07 -3.16
CA SER A 19 1.30 0.55 -2.21
C SER A 19 1.24 -0.19 -0.88
N SER A 20 1.23 -1.52 -0.91
CA SER A 20 1.22 -2.33 0.30
C SER A 20 2.55 -2.26 1.08
N ALA A 21 3.69 -2.30 0.40
CA ALA A 21 5.00 -2.09 1.04
C ALA A 21 5.05 -0.73 1.74
N PHE A 22 4.64 0.33 1.03
CA PHE A 22 4.62 1.68 1.57
C PHE A 22 3.68 1.81 2.78
N THR A 23 2.49 1.22 2.71
CA THR A 23 1.57 1.20 3.85
C THR A 23 2.20 0.48 5.05
N LYS A 24 2.84 -0.66 4.81
CA LYS A 24 3.46 -1.48 5.85
C LYS A 24 4.61 -0.74 6.54
N SER A 25 5.47 -0.04 5.80
CA SER A 25 6.55 0.74 6.42
C SER A 25 6.05 1.86 7.33
N LEU A 26 4.85 2.38 7.05
CA LEU A 26 4.23 3.41 7.86
C LEU A 26 3.58 2.88 9.14
N VAL A 27 2.86 1.74 9.09
CA VAL A 27 1.95 1.34 10.19
C VAL A 27 2.06 -0.12 10.67
N ASP A 28 2.96 -0.94 10.13
CA ASP A 28 3.08 -2.35 10.55
C ASP A 28 3.48 -2.46 12.02
N GLN A 29 2.76 -3.31 12.77
CA GLN A 29 2.95 -3.49 14.21
C GLN A 29 2.89 -2.19 15.04
N LYS A 30 2.25 -1.14 14.51
CA LYS A 30 2.01 0.12 15.22
C LYS A 30 0.56 0.21 15.64
N GLU A 31 0.32 0.81 16.80
CA GLU A 31 -1.01 1.24 17.18
C GLU A 31 -1.53 2.30 16.20
N VAL A 32 -2.80 2.14 15.82
CA VAL A 32 -3.49 3.05 14.94
C VAL A 32 -4.83 3.44 15.56
N GLU A 33 -5.30 4.62 15.21
CA GLU A 33 -6.63 5.08 15.54
C GLU A 33 -7.46 5.16 14.27
N ILE A 34 -8.76 4.90 14.38
CA ILE A 34 -9.67 4.97 13.24
C ILE A 34 -10.73 6.05 13.48
N GLU A 35 -11.11 6.70 12.40
CA GLU A 35 -12.22 7.64 12.36
C GLU A 35 -13.26 7.16 11.35
N TYR A 36 -14.50 7.04 11.78
CA TYR A 36 -15.61 6.67 10.92
C TYR A 36 -16.18 7.87 10.17
N ASP A 37 -16.62 7.63 8.94
CA ASP A 37 -17.37 8.62 8.19
C ASP A 37 -18.87 8.47 8.49
N LEU A 38 -19.52 9.57 8.93
CA LEU A 38 -20.95 9.58 9.28
C LEU A 38 -21.84 9.09 8.13
N ILE A 39 -21.42 9.28 6.87
CA ILE A 39 -22.18 8.80 5.71
C ILE A 39 -22.34 7.27 5.69
N ASN A 40 -21.42 6.54 6.32
CA ASN A 40 -21.43 5.08 6.37
C ASN A 40 -22.08 4.52 7.65
N TYR A 41 -22.53 5.37 8.56
CA TYR A 41 -23.10 4.95 9.85
C TYR A 41 -24.30 4.01 9.67
N LYS A 42 -25.16 4.28 8.68
CA LYS A 42 -26.34 3.45 8.37
C LYS A 42 -26.00 2.00 8.03
N ASN A 43 -24.80 1.75 7.53
CA ASN A 43 -24.31 0.40 7.19
C ASN A 43 -23.31 -0.12 8.24
N GLY A 44 -23.30 0.46 9.46
CA GLY A 44 -22.38 0.10 10.53
C GLY A 44 -20.90 0.37 10.20
N ASN A 45 -20.62 1.31 9.29
CA ASN A 45 -19.28 1.58 8.76
C ASN A 45 -18.62 0.34 8.11
N LYS A 46 -19.44 -0.51 7.49
CA LYS A 46 -18.99 -1.69 6.75
C LYS A 46 -19.32 -1.57 5.27
N ASP A 47 -18.47 -2.17 4.44
CA ASP A 47 -18.82 -2.43 3.05
C ASP A 47 -19.58 -3.75 2.88
N LYS A 48 -19.97 -4.06 1.64
CA LYS A 48 -20.69 -5.30 1.30
C LYS A 48 -19.92 -6.59 1.54
N TYR A 49 -18.62 -6.50 1.83
CA TYR A 49 -17.75 -7.64 2.15
C TYR A 49 -17.43 -7.70 3.65
N GLY A 50 -18.05 -6.86 4.48
CA GLY A 50 -17.83 -6.81 5.93
C GLY A 50 -16.54 -6.08 6.34
N ARG A 51 -15.85 -5.41 5.40
CA ARG A 51 -14.64 -4.63 5.69
C ARG A 51 -15.02 -3.30 6.33
N THR A 52 -14.22 -2.85 7.28
CA THR A 52 -14.40 -1.55 7.93
C THR A 52 -14.06 -0.40 6.98
N LEU A 53 -14.95 0.58 6.88
CA LEU A 53 -14.75 1.84 6.17
C LEU A 53 -14.39 2.93 7.19
N ALA A 54 -13.12 3.32 7.20
CA ALA A 54 -12.60 4.32 8.13
C ALA A 54 -11.36 5.04 7.58
N TYR A 55 -11.06 6.20 8.15
CA TYR A 55 -9.79 6.90 8.01
C TYR A 55 -8.84 6.43 9.11
N VAL A 56 -7.61 6.11 8.76
CA VAL A 56 -6.63 5.55 9.70
C VAL A 56 -5.62 6.62 10.09
N TYR A 57 -5.29 6.69 11.38
CA TYR A 57 -4.35 7.62 11.97
C TYR A 57 -3.25 6.89 12.74
N PHE A 58 -2.03 7.43 12.73
CA PHE A 58 -0.89 6.92 13.52
C PHE A 58 -0.04 8.06 14.06
N ASP A 59 0.81 7.80 15.05
CA ASP A 59 1.64 8.83 15.68
C ASP A 59 2.65 9.43 14.71
N CYS A 60 2.75 10.77 14.68
CA CYS A 60 3.70 11.45 13.80
C CYS A 60 5.16 11.10 14.08
N ASP A 61 5.50 10.79 15.33
CA ASP A 61 6.86 10.43 15.74
C ASP A 61 7.31 9.08 15.17
N LYS A 62 6.34 8.24 14.76
CA LYS A 62 6.60 6.95 14.14
C LYS A 62 6.72 7.04 12.61
N ALA A 63 6.59 8.23 12.02
CA ALA A 63 6.75 8.43 10.58
C ALA A 63 8.23 8.43 10.17
N PRO A 64 8.59 7.79 9.04
CA PRO A 64 9.96 7.86 8.52
C PRO A 64 10.40 9.30 8.23
N GLY A 65 11.68 9.59 8.45
CA GLY A 65 12.24 10.94 8.41
C GLY A 65 12.02 11.70 7.10
N GLU A 66 12.01 11.00 5.97
CA GLU A 66 11.75 11.58 4.64
C GLU A 66 10.33 12.16 4.49
N TYR A 67 9.37 11.69 5.29
CA TYR A 67 7.99 12.19 5.30
C TYR A 67 7.79 13.35 6.28
N LYS A 68 8.86 13.82 6.95
CA LYS A 68 8.81 14.97 7.87
C LYS A 68 8.28 16.23 7.20
N LYS A 69 8.50 16.41 5.90
CA LYS A 69 7.96 17.54 5.12
C LYS A 69 6.43 17.64 5.17
N TYR A 70 5.74 16.52 5.37
CA TYR A 70 4.29 16.51 5.52
C TYR A 70 3.87 16.82 6.96
N LEU A 71 4.71 16.56 7.97
CA LEU A 71 4.35 16.70 9.39
C LEU A 71 3.95 18.10 9.81
N ASP A 72 4.59 19.14 9.27
CA ASP A 72 4.29 20.52 9.68
C ASP A 72 2.87 20.94 9.29
N PHE A 73 2.31 20.34 8.24
CA PHE A 73 0.89 20.46 7.91
C PHE A 73 0.02 19.79 8.99
N TYR A 74 0.36 18.56 9.40
CA TYR A 74 -0.42 17.80 10.38
C TYR A 74 -0.33 18.31 11.82
N LYS A 75 0.73 19.02 12.21
CA LYS A 75 0.81 19.62 13.56
C LYS A 75 -0.31 20.66 13.82
N LYS A 76 -0.95 21.17 12.76
CA LYS A 76 -2.03 22.16 12.84
C LYS A 76 -3.43 21.55 12.64
N GLU A 77 -3.54 20.24 12.53
CA GLU A 77 -4.80 19.53 12.29
C GLU A 77 -5.66 19.39 13.54
N TRP A 78 -6.92 19.02 13.33
CA TRP A 78 -7.90 18.74 14.39
C TRP A 78 -7.45 17.64 15.37
N LYS A 79 -6.49 16.80 14.94
CA LYS A 79 -5.89 15.73 15.72
C LYS A 79 -4.36 15.92 15.85
N PRO A 80 -3.91 16.83 16.74
CA PRO A 80 -2.49 17.12 16.93
C PRO A 80 -1.69 15.86 17.27
N GLY A 81 -0.46 15.76 16.73
CA GLY A 81 0.43 14.61 16.97
C GLY A 81 0.09 13.35 16.17
N LYS A 82 -0.96 13.36 15.34
CA LYS A 82 -1.37 12.22 14.51
C LYS A 82 -1.29 12.53 13.03
N LEU A 83 -0.97 11.51 12.24
CA LEU A 83 -0.97 11.53 10.79
C LEU A 83 -2.09 10.65 10.26
N MET A 84 -2.89 11.19 9.33
CA MET A 84 -3.85 10.39 8.59
C MET A 84 -3.14 9.63 7.46
N LEU A 85 -3.11 8.30 7.57
CA LEU A 85 -2.53 7.38 6.60
C LEU A 85 -3.14 7.56 5.21
N ASN A 86 -4.47 7.62 5.09
CA ASN A 86 -5.17 7.78 3.82
C ASN A 86 -4.68 9.00 3.03
N ARG A 87 -4.51 10.13 3.72
CA ARG A 87 -4.01 11.38 3.14
C ARG A 87 -2.54 11.23 2.71
N LEU A 88 -1.69 10.65 3.55
CA LEU A 88 -0.27 10.47 3.26
C LEU A 88 -0.06 9.53 2.05
N LEU A 89 -0.88 8.48 1.91
CA LEU A 89 -0.85 7.61 0.73
C LEU A 89 -1.12 8.39 -0.57
N LEU A 90 -2.04 9.35 -0.55
CA LEU A 90 -2.35 10.18 -1.71
C LEU A 90 -1.23 11.19 -1.99
N GLN A 91 -0.76 11.91 -0.97
CA GLN A 91 0.32 12.91 -1.09
C GLN A 91 1.62 12.29 -1.63
N CYS A 92 1.94 11.07 -1.22
CA CYS A 92 3.11 10.34 -1.69
C CYS A 92 2.88 9.59 -3.02
N GLY A 93 1.67 9.62 -3.58
CA GLY A 93 1.34 8.97 -4.85
C GLY A 93 1.21 7.44 -4.76
N TYR A 94 0.96 6.88 -3.58
CA TYR A 94 0.76 5.43 -3.34
C TYR A 94 -0.71 5.00 -3.27
N ALA A 95 -1.65 5.91 -3.53
CA ALA A 95 -3.06 5.62 -3.71
C ALA A 95 -3.67 6.53 -4.77
N SER A 96 -4.88 6.19 -5.22
CA SER A 96 -5.72 7.08 -6.03
C SER A 96 -7.05 7.31 -5.31
N VAL A 97 -7.58 8.51 -5.47
CA VAL A 97 -8.84 8.90 -4.87
C VAL A 97 -9.99 8.07 -5.44
N TYR A 98 -10.85 7.56 -4.57
CA TYR A 98 -12.08 6.93 -5.01
C TYR A 98 -13.09 8.02 -5.40
N THR A 99 -13.52 8.04 -6.66
CA THR A 99 -14.31 9.15 -7.23
C THR A 99 -15.80 8.88 -7.38
N ARG A 100 -16.27 7.67 -7.04
CA ARG A 100 -17.66 7.28 -7.36
C ARG A 100 -18.70 7.98 -6.49
N PHE A 101 -18.36 8.32 -5.25
CA PHE A 101 -19.28 8.92 -4.29
C PHE A 101 -18.55 9.98 -3.45
N PRO A 102 -19.24 11.06 -3.03
CA PRO A 102 -18.67 12.02 -2.09
C PRO A 102 -18.56 11.42 -0.68
N TYR A 103 -17.59 11.92 0.09
CA TYR A 103 -17.31 11.55 1.49
C TYR A 103 -16.55 12.68 2.18
N LYS A 104 -16.36 12.59 3.50
CA LYS A 104 -15.87 13.70 4.35
C LYS A 104 -14.65 14.45 3.80
N TYR A 105 -13.66 13.72 3.28
CA TYR A 105 -12.40 14.31 2.78
C TYR A 105 -12.26 14.30 1.24
N PHE A 106 -13.37 14.20 0.51
CA PHE A 106 -13.34 13.99 -0.95
C PHE A 106 -12.54 15.05 -1.72
N ASP A 107 -12.85 16.33 -1.53
CA ASP A 107 -12.20 17.42 -2.29
C ASP A 107 -10.71 17.53 -1.95
N GLU A 108 -10.38 17.33 -0.68
CA GLU A 108 -9.00 17.34 -0.21
C GLU A 108 -8.19 16.17 -0.80
N PHE A 109 -8.76 14.96 -0.77
CA PHE A 109 -8.13 13.78 -1.33
C PHE A 109 -7.97 13.88 -2.85
N ARG A 110 -8.95 14.51 -3.52
CA ARG A 110 -8.86 14.79 -4.97
C ARG A 110 -7.72 15.76 -5.28
N LYS A 111 -7.54 16.79 -4.45
CA LYS A 111 -6.41 17.73 -4.58
C LYS A 111 -5.08 17.00 -4.46
N TYR A 112 -4.88 16.16 -3.43
CA TYR A 112 -3.61 15.43 -3.27
C TYR A 112 -3.35 14.38 -4.36
N ASP A 113 -4.38 13.66 -4.83
CA ASP A 113 -4.21 12.74 -5.98
C ASP A 113 -3.76 13.53 -7.22
N LYS A 114 -4.36 14.71 -7.46
CA LYS A 114 -3.96 15.59 -8.57
C LYS A 114 -2.50 16.06 -8.43
N GLU A 115 -2.13 16.60 -7.28
CA GLU A 115 -0.76 17.10 -7.01
C GLU A 115 0.28 15.99 -7.16
N ALA A 116 0.01 14.78 -6.64
CA ALA A 116 0.92 13.64 -6.77
C ALA A 116 1.09 13.19 -8.23
N ARG A 117 0.03 13.24 -9.03
CA ARG A 117 0.08 12.93 -10.47
C ARG A 117 0.89 13.97 -11.24
N GLU A 118 0.66 15.25 -10.98
CA GLU A 118 1.39 16.36 -11.62
C GLU A 118 2.88 16.31 -11.25
N ALA A 119 3.19 15.99 -9.99
CA ALA A 119 4.55 15.81 -9.50
C ALA A 119 5.18 14.45 -9.88
N LYS A 120 4.43 13.53 -10.50
CA LYS A 120 4.88 12.18 -10.89
C LYS A 120 5.54 11.41 -9.73
N THR A 121 4.96 11.50 -8.54
CA THR A 121 5.47 10.82 -7.34
C THR A 121 4.88 9.42 -7.18
N GLY A 122 5.56 8.56 -6.42
CA GLY A 122 5.08 7.21 -6.08
C GLY A 122 4.75 6.37 -7.31
N LEU A 123 3.48 5.95 -7.43
CA LEU A 123 2.95 5.15 -8.53
C LEU A 123 2.73 5.94 -9.82
N TRP A 124 2.85 7.26 -9.78
CA TRP A 124 2.69 8.16 -10.92
C TRP A 124 4.01 8.46 -11.64
N HIS A 125 5.13 8.01 -11.06
CA HIS A 125 6.41 8.03 -11.75
C HIS A 125 6.32 7.14 -12.99
N THR A 126 6.31 7.77 -14.17
CA THR A 126 6.29 7.09 -15.47
C THR A 126 7.68 7.23 -16.06
N ASN A 127 8.46 6.14 -16.05
CA ASN A 127 9.47 6.02 -17.09
C ASN A 127 8.73 5.75 -18.40
N LYS A 128 9.10 6.49 -19.45
CA LYS A 128 8.38 6.52 -20.74
C LYS A 128 8.39 5.17 -21.47
N ASP A 129 9.15 4.20 -20.96
CA ASP A 129 9.21 2.84 -21.44
C ASP A 129 8.34 1.97 -20.52
N TYR A 130 7.07 1.80 -20.89
CA TYR A 130 6.10 0.94 -20.19
C TYR A 130 6.44 -0.56 -20.30
N ASP A 131 7.73 -0.90 -20.38
CA ASP A 131 8.26 -2.25 -20.33
C ASP A 131 9.58 -2.20 -19.50
N LYS A 132 9.50 -2.60 -18.21
CA LYS A 132 10.61 -3.10 -17.36
C LYS A 132 11.44 -2.18 -16.42
N ASP A 133 10.96 -1.03 -15.96
CA ASP A 133 11.79 -0.17 -15.07
C ASP A 133 11.32 -0.05 -13.60
N TYR A 134 10.67 -1.09 -13.06
CA TYR A 134 10.69 -1.33 -11.61
C TYR A 134 11.75 -2.38 -11.36
N THR A 135 12.87 -1.95 -10.79
CA THR A 135 14.02 -2.83 -10.60
C THR A 135 13.85 -3.63 -9.32
N LYS A 136 14.54 -4.77 -9.20
CA LYS A 136 14.57 -5.52 -7.92
C LYS A 136 15.16 -4.64 -6.80
N GLN A 137 15.98 -3.66 -7.17
CA GLN A 137 16.68 -2.73 -6.28
C GLN A 137 15.80 -1.58 -5.78
N ASP A 138 14.55 -1.46 -6.26
CA ASP A 138 13.63 -0.44 -5.78
C ASP A 138 13.41 -0.55 -4.26
N ILE A 139 13.53 0.58 -3.57
CA ILE A 139 13.24 0.72 -2.15
C ILE A 139 11.95 1.52 -1.98
N VAL A 140 10.95 0.91 -1.37
CA VAL A 140 9.66 1.54 -1.10
C VAL A 140 9.49 1.70 0.40
N GLY A 141 9.61 2.94 0.89
CA GLY A 141 9.52 3.24 2.32
C GLY A 141 10.51 2.43 3.17
N GLY A 142 11.73 2.21 2.68
CA GLY A 142 12.76 1.41 3.33
C GLY A 142 12.70 -0.10 3.07
N ILE A 143 11.69 -0.59 2.35
CA ILE A 143 11.57 -2.02 1.97
C ILE A 143 12.18 -2.23 0.58
N SER A 144 13.20 -3.08 0.47
CA SER A 144 13.72 -3.55 -0.81
C SER A 144 12.76 -4.57 -1.46
N LEU A 145 12.37 -4.33 -2.71
CA LEU A 145 11.48 -5.23 -3.46
C LEU A 145 12.15 -6.56 -3.89
N GLU A 146 13.48 -6.67 -3.74
CA GLU A 146 14.22 -7.92 -3.87
C GLU A 146 13.90 -8.88 -2.72
N ASN A 147 13.65 -8.33 -1.52
CA ASN A 147 13.37 -9.09 -0.30
C ASN A 147 11.88 -9.30 -0.06
N VAL A 148 11.08 -9.32 -1.13
CA VAL A 148 9.66 -9.66 -1.08
C VAL A 148 9.47 -11.14 -1.34
N TYR A 149 8.76 -11.78 -0.42
CA TYR A 149 8.41 -13.19 -0.47
C TYR A 149 6.90 -13.33 -0.62
N VAL A 150 6.45 -14.46 -1.17
CA VAL A 150 5.03 -14.73 -1.36
C VAL A 150 4.67 -16.15 -0.98
N ALA A 151 3.46 -16.33 -0.46
CA ALA A 151 2.84 -17.63 -0.27
C ALA A 151 1.42 -17.65 -0.84
N SER A 152 0.88 -18.85 -1.03
CA SER A 152 -0.54 -19.04 -1.36
C SER A 152 -1.36 -19.11 -0.07
N LYS A 153 -2.53 -18.47 0.01
CA LYS A 153 -3.41 -18.57 1.21
C LYS A 153 -3.79 -20.01 1.52
N SER A 154 -3.93 -20.84 0.48
CA SER A 154 -4.20 -22.28 0.57
C SER A 154 -2.94 -23.16 0.57
N GLY A 155 -1.75 -22.57 0.42
CA GLY A 155 -0.48 -23.30 0.35
C GLY A 155 0.14 -23.58 1.71
N LYS A 156 1.33 -24.18 1.69
CA LYS A 156 2.15 -24.47 2.88
C LYS A 156 3.57 -23.90 2.78
N THR A 157 3.91 -23.25 1.67
CA THR A 157 5.27 -22.84 1.34
C THR A 157 5.30 -21.37 0.96
N TYR A 158 6.31 -20.65 1.42
CA TYR A 158 6.64 -19.32 0.93
C TYR A 158 7.81 -19.39 -0.06
N HIS A 159 7.85 -18.43 -0.98
CA HIS A 159 8.77 -18.38 -2.10
C HIS A 159 9.35 -16.97 -2.22
N LYS A 160 10.56 -16.82 -2.78
CA LYS A 160 10.97 -15.53 -3.35
C LYS A 160 9.98 -15.13 -4.44
N ARG A 161 9.68 -13.83 -4.56
CA ARG A 161 8.69 -13.30 -5.52
C ARG A 161 8.92 -13.75 -6.96
N ASP A 162 10.18 -13.83 -7.39
CA ASP A 162 10.56 -14.20 -8.76
C ASP A 162 10.64 -15.72 -9.01
N CYS A 163 10.41 -16.53 -7.97
CA CYS A 163 10.38 -17.98 -8.07
C CYS A 163 9.36 -18.45 -9.13
N PRO A 164 9.69 -19.43 -9.99
CA PRO A 164 8.74 -19.97 -10.96
C PRO A 164 7.45 -20.51 -10.33
N HIS A 165 7.52 -21.00 -9.08
CA HIS A 165 6.34 -21.45 -8.33
C HIS A 165 5.50 -20.26 -7.83
N ALA A 166 6.14 -19.17 -7.40
CA ALA A 166 5.46 -17.93 -7.01
C ALA A 166 4.62 -17.34 -8.16
N LYS A 167 5.18 -17.33 -9.38
CA LYS A 167 4.50 -16.80 -10.58
C LYS A 167 3.21 -17.53 -10.95
N LYS A 168 3.01 -18.75 -10.45
CA LYS A 168 1.79 -19.56 -10.67
C LYS A 168 0.69 -19.31 -9.63
N ILE A 169 0.98 -18.56 -8.56
CA ILE A 169 -0.01 -18.25 -7.52
C ILE A 169 -1.02 -17.26 -8.08
N LYS A 170 -2.31 -17.58 -7.96
CA LYS A 170 -3.40 -16.69 -8.38
C LYS A 170 -3.41 -15.44 -7.52
N GLU A 171 -3.67 -14.28 -8.13
CA GLU A 171 -3.64 -12.97 -7.47
C GLU A 171 -4.55 -12.90 -6.23
N GLY A 172 -5.80 -13.37 -6.32
CA GLY A 172 -6.70 -13.39 -5.16
C GLY A 172 -6.24 -14.32 -4.02
N ASN A 173 -5.24 -15.17 -4.27
CA ASN A 173 -4.73 -16.19 -3.38
C ASN A 173 -3.29 -15.91 -2.92
N VAL A 174 -2.67 -14.80 -3.32
CA VAL A 174 -1.31 -14.46 -2.88
C VAL A 174 -1.32 -13.79 -1.51
N ILE A 175 -0.32 -14.10 -0.70
CA ILE A 175 0.07 -13.40 0.52
C ILE A 175 1.48 -12.88 0.28
N TYR A 176 1.73 -11.61 0.58
CA TYR A 176 3.05 -11.00 0.48
C TYR A 176 3.69 -10.88 1.87
N PHE A 177 4.98 -11.13 1.93
CA PHE A 177 5.85 -10.81 3.06
C PHE A 177 6.94 -9.86 2.56
N TYR A 178 7.17 -8.76 3.27
CA TYR A 178 8.06 -7.68 2.87
C TYR A 178 9.44 -7.76 3.55
N SER A 179 9.73 -8.88 4.20
CA SER A 179 11.06 -9.24 4.67
C SER A 179 11.18 -10.76 4.80
N LEU A 180 12.42 -11.26 4.82
CA LEU A 180 12.68 -12.68 5.09
C LEU A 180 12.18 -13.06 6.49
N LYS A 181 12.46 -12.23 7.49
CA LYS A 181 11.99 -12.44 8.87
C LYS A 181 10.48 -12.59 8.98
N GLU A 182 9.71 -11.79 8.24
CA GLU A 182 8.25 -11.92 8.21
C GLU A 182 7.80 -13.25 7.59
N ALA A 183 8.47 -13.70 6.52
CA ALA A 183 8.18 -14.99 5.90
C ALA A 183 8.55 -16.17 6.82
N GLU A 184 9.67 -16.09 7.52
CA GLU A 184 10.17 -17.15 8.42
C GLU A 184 9.35 -17.27 9.71
N THR A 185 8.86 -16.15 10.25
CA THR A 185 7.98 -16.14 11.43
C THR A 185 6.53 -16.49 11.10
N SER A 186 6.21 -16.65 9.82
CA SER A 186 4.89 -17.09 9.37
C SER A 186 4.67 -18.60 9.56
N LYS A 187 3.47 -19.07 9.23
CA LYS A 187 3.13 -20.50 9.24
C LYS A 187 3.68 -21.31 8.06
N PHE A 188 4.35 -20.67 7.09
CA PHE A 188 4.74 -21.31 5.84
C PHE A 188 6.20 -21.77 5.90
N SER A 189 6.50 -22.92 5.29
CA SER A 189 7.87 -23.41 5.16
C SER A 189 8.59 -22.77 3.97
N LYS A 190 9.92 -22.65 4.03
CA LYS A 190 10.73 -22.13 2.92
C LYS A 190 10.65 -23.05 1.70
N CYS A 191 10.52 -22.47 0.51
CA CYS A 191 10.64 -23.22 -0.73
C CYS A 191 12.07 -23.72 -0.93
N SER A 192 12.23 -25.03 -1.09
CA SER A 192 13.53 -25.67 -1.31
C SER A 192 14.27 -25.21 -2.59
N LYS A 193 13.55 -24.62 -3.55
CA LYS A 193 14.12 -24.11 -4.81
C LYS A 193 14.44 -22.61 -4.78
N CYS A 194 14.09 -21.90 -3.71
CA CYS A 194 14.45 -20.50 -3.56
C CYS A 194 15.86 -20.43 -2.97
N ILE A 195 16.85 -20.25 -3.85
CA ILE A 195 18.23 -19.98 -3.45
C ILE A 195 18.29 -18.58 -2.84
N GLU A 196 19.07 -18.43 -1.76
CA GLU A 196 19.33 -17.14 -1.10
C GLU A 196 20.10 -16.17 -1.99
#